data_AF-A0A1W6ZYA7-F1
#
_entry.id   AF-A0A1W6ZYA7-F1
#
_cell.length_a   1.000
_cell.length_b   1.000
_cell.length_c   1.000
_cell.angle_alpha   90.00
_cell.angle_beta   90.00
_cell.angle_gamma   90.00
#
_symmetry.space_group_name_H-M   'P 1'
#
loop_
_entity.id
_entity.type
_entity.pdbx_description
1 polymer ?
#
loop_
_entity_poly.entity_id
_entity_poly.type
_entity_poly.pdbx_seq_one_letter_code
_entity_poly.pdbx_strand_id
1 'polypeptide(L)' 'MADTVSPERIAVIAAAARVPLPEGAAERIAKAVAPVAARMAQTDISVAFEIEPASYIVAARKGAKRD' A
#
# COMPACT_ATOMS: atom_id res chain seq x y z
N MET A 1 8.42 8.57 0.28
CA MET A 1 8.60 7.13 -0.01
C MET A 1 9.55 6.44 0.98
N ALA A 2 10.66 7.06 1.43
CA ALA A 2 11.60 6.47 2.39
C ALA A 2 10.98 6.08 3.76
N ASP A 3 9.86 6.69 4.16
CA ASP A 3 9.07 6.32 5.35
C ASP A 3 8.27 5.00 5.22
N THR A 4 8.53 4.17 4.20
CA THR A 4 7.74 2.96 3.95
C THR A 4 8.19 1.73 4.73
N VAL A 5 9.44 1.71 5.21
CA VAL A 5 10.01 0.53 5.88
C VAL A 5 10.53 0.93 7.27
N SER A 6 9.61 1.04 8.23
CA SER A 6 9.94 1.19 9.66
C SER A 6 9.56 -0.07 10.44
N PRO A 7 10.19 -0.34 11.59
CA PRO A 7 9.81 -1.46 12.46
C PRO A 7 8.32 -1.41 12.86
N GLU A 8 7.79 -0.21 13.14
CA GLU A 8 6.38 -0.05 13.51
C GLU A 8 5.44 -0.46 12.38
N ARG A 9 5.76 -0.08 11.13
CA ARG A 9 4.95 -0.49 9.96
C ARG A 9 5.00 -2.00 9.73
N ILE A 10 6.15 -2.63 9.94
CA ILE A 10 6.28 -4.08 9.81
C ILE A 10 5.44 -4.80 10.86
N ALA A 11 5.45 -4.32 12.10
CA ALA A 11 4.60 -4.87 13.16
C ALA A 11 3.11 -4.74 12.82
N VAL A 12 2.67 -3.58 12.31
CA VAL A 12 1.27 -3.36 11.90
C VAL A 12 0.87 -4.30 10.76
N ILE A 13 1.70 -4.45 9.72
CA ILE A 13 1.42 -5.34 8.59
C ILE A 13 1.38 -6.80 9.04
N ALA A 14 2.32 -7.23 9.89
CA ALA A 14 2.36 -8.60 10.40
C ALA A 14 1.12 -8.91 11.25
N ALA A 15 0.67 -7.96 12.09
CA ALA A 15 -0.56 -8.11 12.86
C ALA A 15 -1.79 -8.25 11.96
N ALA A 16 -1.92 -7.40 10.93
CA ALA A 16 -3.00 -7.48 9.95
C ALA A 16 -2.99 -8.81 9.18
N ALA A 17 -1.81 -9.33 8.85
CA ALA A 17 -1.62 -10.62 8.19
C ALA A 17 -1.68 -11.83 9.14
N ARG A 18 -1.85 -11.60 10.46
CA ARG A 18 -1.83 -12.63 11.52
C ARG A 18 -0.54 -13.47 11.52
N VAL A 19 0.59 -12.85 11.19
CA VAL A 19 1.92 -13.47 11.25
C VAL A 19 2.56 -13.14 12.61
N PRO A 20 2.82 -14.13 13.47
CA PRO A 20 3.51 -13.88 14.73
C PRO A 20 4.97 -13.52 14.47
N LEU A 21 5.43 -12.42 15.08
CA LEU A 21 6.83 -11.99 15.00
C LEU A 21 7.53 -12.23 16.33
N PRO A 22 8.73 -12.86 16.32
CA PRO A 22 9.56 -12.92 17.51
C PRO A 22 10.10 -11.52 17.87
N GLU A 23 10.50 -11.35 19.12
CA GLU A 23 11.06 -10.08 19.60
C GLU A 23 12.27 -9.64 18.75
N GLY A 24 12.34 -8.33 18.46
CA GLY A 24 13.39 -7.74 17.62
C GLY A 24 13.31 -8.12 16.13
N ALA A 25 12.30 -8.88 15.69
CA ALA A 25 12.19 -9.28 14.29
C ALA A 25 11.82 -8.10 13.39
N ALA A 26 10.99 -7.17 13.86
CA ALA A 26 10.55 -6.03 13.09
C ALA A 26 11.74 -5.15 12.65
N GLU A 27 12.70 -4.91 13.55
CA GLU A 27 13.92 -4.15 13.29
C GLU A 27 14.84 -4.87 12.29
N ARG A 28 15.01 -6.19 12.45
CA ARG A 28 15.80 -7.00 11.52
C ARG A 28 15.19 -7.00 10.11
N ILE A 29 13.87 -7.16 10.02
CA ILE A 29 13.15 -7.15 8.74
C ILE A 29 13.23 -5.76 8.12
N ALA A 30 13.06 -4.68 8.90
CA ALA A 30 13.18 -3.31 8.39
C ALA A 30 14.56 -3.09 7.73
N LYS A 31 15.62 -3.48 8.44
CA LYS A 31 16.99 -3.37 7.96
C LYS A 31 17.23 -4.21 6.70
N ALA A 32 16.65 -5.41 6.63
CA ALA A 32 16.82 -6.31 5.48
C ALA A 32 16.05 -5.84 4.23
N VAL A 33 14.87 -5.24 4.41
CA VAL A 33 13.98 -4.85 3.30
C VAL A 33 14.29 -3.45 2.77
N ALA A 34 14.84 -2.55 3.60
CA ALA A 34 15.12 -1.17 3.24
C ALA A 34 15.92 -0.98 1.92
N PRO A 35 17.00 -1.75 1.62
CA PRO A 35 17.74 -1.60 0.37
C PRO A 35 16.90 -1.95 -0.88
N VAL A 36 16.07 -3.00 -0.78
CA VAL A 36 15.20 -3.43 -1.88
C VAL A 36 14.09 -2.41 -2.11
N ALA A 37 13.46 -1.94 -1.03
CA ALA A 37 12.44 -0.90 -1.09
C ALA A 37 12.99 0.40 -1.68
N ALA A 38 14.21 0.80 -1.32
CA ALA A 38 14.87 1.97 -1.88
C ALA A 38 15.12 1.81 -3.40
N ARG A 39 15.57 0.63 -3.85
CA ARG A 39 15.75 0.34 -5.27
C ARG A 39 14.42 0.36 -6.04
N MET A 40 13.36 -0.22 -5.47
CA MET A 40 12.02 -0.17 -6.07
C MET A 40 11.49 1.26 -6.16
N ALA A 41 11.68 2.08 -5.11
CA ALA A 41 11.26 3.49 -5.13
C ALA A 41 11.97 4.33 -6.20
N GLN A 42 13.17 3.95 -6.61
CA GLN A 42 13.89 4.56 -7.73
C GLN A 42 13.43 4.05 -9.10
N THR A 43 12.75 2.91 -9.12
CA THR A 43 12.17 2.37 -10.35
C THR A 43 10.84 3.08 -10.52
N ASP A 44 10.82 4.14 -11.34
CA ASP A 44 9.64 4.94 -11.63
C ASP A 44 8.63 4.15 -12.47
N ILE A 45 7.96 3.19 -11.82
CA ILE A 45 6.92 2.36 -12.44
C ILE A 45 5.63 3.18 -12.42
N SER A 46 5.45 3.99 -13.47
CA SER A 46 4.18 4.63 -13.74
C SER A 46 3.17 3.56 -14.17
N VAL A 47 2.32 3.14 -13.22
CA VAL A 47 1.14 2.35 -13.51
C VAL A 47 0.03 3.33 -13.87
N ALA A 48 -0.32 3.41 -15.16
CA ALA A 48 -1.50 4.14 -15.59
C ALA A 48 -2.74 3.40 -15.06
N PHE A 49 -3.24 3.83 -13.90
CA PHE A 49 -4.54 3.38 -13.43
C PHE A 49 -5.60 3.96 -14.36
N GLU A 50 -6.47 3.12 -14.91
CA GLU A 50 -7.70 3.59 -15.55
C GLU A 50 -8.48 4.40 -14.53
N ILE A 51 -8.57 5.71 -14.77
CA ILE A 51 -9.31 6.62 -13.91
C ILE A 51 -10.80 6.39 -14.19
N GLU A 52 -11.50 6.03 -13.11
CA GLU A 52 -12.92 5.64 -12.96
C GLU A 52 -13.36 4.24 -13.40
N PRO A 53 -13.87 3.41 -12.45
CA PRO A 53 -14.62 2.22 -12.82
C PRO A 53 -15.95 2.62 -13.47
N ALA A 54 -16.30 1.97 -14.57
CA ALA A 54 -17.54 2.20 -15.34
C ALA A 54 -18.83 2.18 -14.49
N SER A 55 -18.78 1.61 -13.28
CA SER A 55 -19.87 1.61 -12.31
C SER A 55 -20.22 2.99 -11.75
N TYR A 56 -19.30 3.97 -11.75
CA TYR A 56 -19.56 5.31 -11.22
C TYR A 56 -20.44 6.16 -12.15
N ILE A 57 -20.21 6.10 -13.47
CA ILE A 57 -21.02 6.84 -14.46
C ILE A 57 -22.49 6.38 -14.48
N VAL A 58 -22.75 5.10 -14.24
CA VAL A 58 -24.12 4.55 -14.20
C VAL A 58 -24.88 5.02 -12.95
N ALA A 59 -24.20 5.10 -11.79
CA ALA A 59 -24.82 5.57 -10.56
C ALA A 59 -25.09 7.09 -10.58
N ALA A 60 -24.15 7.89 -11.09
CA ALA A 60 -24.30 9.35 -11.18
C ALA A 60 -25.46 9.78 -12.11
N ARG A 61 -25.64 9.09 -13.25
CA ARG A 61 -26.76 9.37 -14.18
C ARG A 61 -28.12 8.97 -13.63
N LYS A 62 -28.19 8.00 -12.71
CA LYS A 62 -29.46 7.57 -12.09
C LYS A 62 -29.91 8.52 -10.97
N GLY A 63 -28.98 9.23 -10.33
CA GLY A 63 -29.28 10.25 -9.31
C GLY A 63 -29.72 11.61 -9.88
N ALA A 64 -29.33 11.95 -11.11
CA ALA A 64 -29.66 13.24 -11.76
C ALA A 64 -31.08 13.31 -12.37
N LYS A 65 -31.88 12.23 -12.28
CA LYS A 65 -33.28 12.20 -12.73
C LYS A 65 -34.22 12.20 -11.53
N ARG A 66 -34.16 13.28 -10.75
CA ARG A 66 -35.21 13.69 -9.81
C ARG A 66 -35.26 15.21 -9.81
N ASP A 67 -35.96 15.73 -10.81
CA ASP A 67 -36.78 16.95 -10.78
C ASP A 67 -37.84 16.78 -11.87
#